data_AF-A0A3M7DYF0-F1
#
_entry.id   AF-A0A3M7DYF0-F1
#
_cell.length_a   1.000
_cell.length_b   1.000
_cell.length_c   1.000
_cell.angle_alpha   90.00
_cell.angle_beta   90.00
_cell.angle_gamma   90.00
#
_symmetry.space_group_name_H-M   'P 1'
#
loop_
_entity.id
_entity.type
_entity.pdbx_description
1 polymer ?
#
loop_
_entity_poly.entity_id
_entity_poly.type
_entity_poly.pdbx_seq_one_letter_code
_entity_poly.pdbx_strand_id
1 'polypeptide(L)'
;MDGGWRWEGHEHESEEWHADGYSVQSSGKVKASQLWGKNKEELKKQCDELKQELVQLRTQKIAGGAQSKLNKIHDVRKSIARVLTVINTTQRHQLRLFYEKKKYLPLDLRPKQTRALRRALSKEDASRVTERQKKKQRHFPQRVYAVKAQ
;
A
#
# COMPACT_ATOMS: atom_id res chain seq x y z
N MET A 1 62.78 0.56 -16.95
CA MET A 1 61.43 0.72 -17.50
C MET A 1 60.92 -0.67 -17.84
N ASP A 2 59.63 -0.89 -17.60
CA ASP A 2 58.83 -2.05 -18.01
C ASP A 2 58.88 -3.31 -17.13
N GLY A 3 58.44 -3.14 -15.87
CA GLY A 3 57.90 -4.25 -15.06
C GLY A 3 56.43 -4.49 -15.43
N GLY A 4 56.19 -5.42 -16.36
CA GLY A 4 54.86 -5.88 -16.74
C GLY A 4 54.24 -6.77 -15.68
N TRP A 5 53.26 -6.26 -14.94
CA TRP A 5 52.41 -7.06 -14.05
C TRP A 5 51.26 -7.64 -14.86
N ARG A 6 51.40 -8.92 -15.22
CA ARG A 6 50.37 -9.75 -15.84
C ARG A 6 49.32 -10.08 -14.76
N TRP A 7 48.14 -9.46 -14.86
CA TRP A 7 47.00 -9.84 -14.03
C TRP A 7 46.36 -11.11 -14.61
N GLU A 8 46.42 -12.19 -13.83
CA GLU A 8 45.68 -13.44 -14.06
C GLU A 8 44.20 -13.18 -13.77
N GLY A 9 43.35 -13.48 -14.75
CA GLY A 9 41.91 -13.29 -14.64
C GLY A 9 41.34 -14.21 -13.57
N HIS A 10 40.84 -13.62 -12.49
CA HIS A 10 40.00 -14.34 -11.53
C HIS A 10 38.65 -14.61 -12.20
N GLU A 11 38.40 -15.87 -12.54
CA GLU A 11 37.10 -16.35 -12.97
C GLU A 11 36.06 -15.96 -11.90
N HIS A 12 35.10 -15.15 -12.33
CA HIS A 12 34.00 -14.73 -11.49
C HIS A 12 32.96 -15.85 -11.55
N GLU A 13 33.14 -16.89 -10.73
CA GLU A 13 32.09 -17.87 -10.45
C GLU A 13 30.89 -17.10 -9.89
N SER A 14 29.86 -16.95 -10.72
CA SER A 14 28.56 -16.47 -10.29
C SER A 14 27.95 -17.55 -9.41
N GLU A 15 28.16 -17.43 -8.09
CA GLU A 15 27.33 -18.12 -7.10
C GLU A 15 25.88 -17.62 -7.29
N GLU A 16 25.13 -18.40 -8.04
CA GLU A 16 23.69 -18.29 -8.22
C GLU A 16 23.07 -18.55 -6.84
N TRP A 17 22.72 -17.48 -6.14
CA TRP A 17 21.96 -17.55 -4.89
C TRP A 17 20.57 -18.12 -5.21
N HIS A 18 20.45 -19.45 -5.21
CA HIS A 18 19.18 -20.10 -5.06
C HIS A 18 18.65 -19.71 -3.67
N ALA A 19 17.71 -18.76 -3.68
CA ALA A 19 16.90 -18.46 -2.52
C ALA A 19 16.07 -19.70 -2.21
N ASP A 20 16.64 -20.59 -1.41
CA ASP A 20 15.91 -21.64 -0.71
C ASP A 20 14.88 -20.95 0.17
N GLY A 21 13.70 -20.79 -0.41
CA GLY A 21 12.51 -20.30 0.24
C GLY A 21 12.10 -21.31 1.29
N TYR A 22 12.70 -21.22 2.48
CA TYR A 22 12.18 -21.78 3.71
C TYR A 22 10.84 -21.09 4.01
N SER A 23 9.80 -21.58 3.34
CA SER A 23 8.41 -21.44 3.73
C SER A 23 8.25 -22.16 5.06
N VAL A 24 8.60 -21.48 6.16
CA VAL A 24 8.15 -21.87 7.50
C VAL A 24 6.64 -21.69 7.50
N GLN A 25 5.92 -22.73 7.11
CA GLN A 25 4.48 -22.83 7.25
C GLN A 25 4.19 -22.95 8.75
N SER A 26 4.09 -21.81 9.45
CA SER A 26 3.39 -21.80 10.73
C SER A 26 1.91 -22.04 10.44
N SER A 27 1.44 -23.25 10.74
CA SER A 27 0.10 -23.77 10.47
C SER A 27 -1.05 -22.91 11.05
N GLY A 28 -0.76 -21.94 11.92
CA GLY A 28 -1.74 -21.01 12.51
C GLY A 28 -1.80 -19.60 11.91
N LYS A 29 -0.93 -19.25 10.94
CA LYS A 29 -0.84 -17.87 10.43
C LYS A 29 -1.73 -17.69 9.21
N VAL A 30 -2.89 -17.04 9.40
CA VAL A 30 -3.78 -16.66 8.29
C VAL A 30 -3.04 -15.74 7.32
N LYS A 31 -2.88 -16.18 6.06
CA LYS A 31 -2.27 -15.40 4.98
C LYS A 31 -3.33 -14.49 4.36
N ALA A 32 -2.96 -13.24 4.12
CA ALA A 32 -3.88 -12.25 3.57
C ALA A 32 -4.37 -12.62 2.16
N SER A 33 -3.50 -13.19 1.32
CA SER A 33 -3.84 -13.61 -0.06
C SER A 33 -5.01 -14.60 -0.10
N GLN A 34 -5.10 -15.51 0.87
CA GLN A 34 -6.17 -16.51 0.97
C GLN A 34 -7.52 -15.92 1.37
N LEU A 35 -7.57 -14.68 1.86
CA LEU A 35 -8.79 -14.04 2.33
C LEU A 35 -9.51 -13.24 1.24
N TRP A 36 -8.79 -12.82 0.18
CA TRP A 36 -9.31 -11.93 -0.87
C TRP A 36 -10.36 -12.55 -1.79
N GLY A 37 -10.55 -13.88 -1.75
CA GLY A 37 -11.57 -14.60 -2.52
C GLY A 37 -12.75 -15.15 -1.70
N LYS A 38 -12.74 -14.98 -0.37
CA LYS A 38 -13.78 -15.51 0.52
C LYS A 38 -14.96 -14.55 0.63
N ASN A 39 -16.14 -15.09 0.92
CA ASN A 39 -17.33 -14.26 1.11
C ASN A 39 -17.25 -13.48 2.44
N LYS A 40 -17.93 -12.33 2.52
CA LYS A 40 -18.01 -11.49 3.72
C LYS A 40 -18.54 -12.25 4.94
N GLU A 41 -19.50 -13.15 4.74
CA GLU A 41 -20.07 -13.95 5.81
C GLU A 41 -19.08 -15.00 6.34
N GLU A 42 -18.33 -15.63 5.45
CA GLU A 42 -17.28 -16.58 5.82
C GLU A 42 -16.15 -15.88 6.59
N LEU A 43 -15.73 -14.70 6.14
CA LEU A 43 -14.73 -13.89 6.84
C LEU A 43 -15.20 -13.44 8.23
N LYS A 44 -16.50 -13.17 8.40
CA LYS A 44 -17.09 -12.86 9.72
C LYS A 44 -17.05 -14.08 10.63
N LYS A 45 -17.49 -15.25 10.15
CA LYS A 45 -17.43 -16.51 10.91
C LYS A 45 -16.00 -16.82 11.36
N GLN A 46 -15.04 -16.77 10.42
CA GLN A 46 -13.63 -16.97 10.70
C GLN A 46 -13.09 -15.94 11.73
N CYS A 47 -13.56 -14.69 11.70
CA CYS A 47 -13.19 -13.68 12.68
C CYS A 47 -13.71 -14.01 14.08
N ASP A 48 -14.94 -14.51 14.20
CA ASP A 48 -15.56 -14.83 15.49
C ASP A 48 -14.96 -16.10 16.12
N GLU A 49 -14.62 -17.10 15.31
CA GLU A 49 -13.85 -18.27 15.74
C GLU A 49 -12.47 -17.87 16.31
N LEU A 50 -11.72 -17.01 15.60
CA LEU A 50 -10.42 -16.52 16.08
C LEU A 50 -10.53 -15.69 17.36
N LYS A 51 -11.64 -14.95 17.56
CA LYS A 51 -11.89 -14.23 18.81
C LYS A 51 -12.16 -15.19 19.97
N GLN A 52 -12.93 -16.25 19.75
CA GLN A 52 -13.18 -17.27 20.77
C GLN A 52 -11.87 -17.96 21.17
N GLU A 53 -11.03 -18.34 20.19
CA GLU A 53 -9.70 -18.88 20.45
C GLU A 53 -8.83 -17.91 21.26
N LEU A 54 -8.84 -16.61 20.91
CA LEU A 54 -8.11 -15.59 21.66
C LEU A 54 -8.57 -15.49 23.13
N VAL A 55 -9.88 -15.57 23.38
CA VAL A 55 -10.43 -15.53 24.73
C VAL A 55 -9.98 -16.76 25.52
N GLN A 56 -10.04 -17.94 24.92
CA GLN A 56 -9.57 -19.19 25.55
C GLN A 56 -8.07 -19.13 25.88
N LEU A 57 -7.24 -18.59 24.99
CA LEU A 57 -5.80 -18.45 25.26
C LEU A 57 -5.52 -17.42 26.37
N ARG A 58 -6.35 -16.39 26.51
CA ARG A 58 -6.23 -15.39 27.59
C ARG A 58 -6.61 -15.97 28.95
N THR A 59 -7.66 -16.78 29.04
CA THR A 59 -8.02 -17.44 30.31
C THR A 59 -6.95 -18.46 30.72
N GLN A 60 -6.41 -19.23 29.77
CA GLN A 60 -5.29 -20.15 30.02
C GLN A 60 -4.02 -19.43 30.48
N LYS A 61 -3.76 -18.20 30.01
CA LYS A 61 -2.66 -17.37 30.50
C LYS A 61 -2.80 -17.05 31.99
N ILE A 62 -4.02 -16.74 32.44
CA ILE A 62 -4.30 -16.41 33.85
C ILE A 62 -4.13 -17.65 34.72
N ALA A 63 -4.58 -18.82 34.24
CA ALA A 63 -4.47 -20.09 34.94
C ALA A 63 -3.05 -20.69 34.95
N GLY A 64 -2.03 -19.98 34.43
CA GLY A 64 -0.64 -20.47 34.42
C GLY A 64 -0.36 -21.58 33.40
N GLY A 65 -1.03 -21.55 32.23
CA GLY A 65 -0.86 -22.56 31.19
C GLY A 65 0.52 -22.57 30.50
N ALA A 66 0.77 -23.62 29.70
CA ALA A 66 2.04 -23.85 29.00
C ALA A 66 2.47 -22.69 28.06
N GLN A 67 3.75 -22.33 28.11
CA GLN A 67 4.35 -21.21 27.35
C GLN A 67 4.19 -21.32 25.83
N SER A 68 4.21 -22.54 25.28
CA SER A 68 4.01 -22.78 23.84
C SER A 68 2.62 -22.34 23.34
N LYS A 69 1.60 -22.41 24.19
CA LYS A 69 0.25 -21.91 23.88
C LYS A 69 0.16 -20.38 23.98
N LEU A 70 0.95 -19.77 24.86
CA LEU A 70 0.98 -18.31 25.04
C LEU A 70 1.61 -17.57 23.86
N ASN A 71 2.61 -18.17 23.19
CA ASN A 71 3.20 -17.62 21.98
C ASN A 71 2.18 -17.45 20.83
N LYS A 72 1.13 -18.28 20.79
CA LYS A 72 0.05 -18.20 19.78
C LYS A 72 -0.83 -16.96 19.92
N ILE A 73 -0.89 -16.33 21.11
CA ILE A 73 -1.73 -15.13 21.35
C ILE A 73 -1.37 -14.00 20.38
N HIS A 74 -0.08 -13.77 20.15
CA HIS A 74 0.39 -12.74 19.24
C HIS A 74 -0.06 -13.03 17.79
N ASP A 75 0.05 -14.28 17.35
CA ASP A 75 -0.28 -14.67 15.99
C ASP A 75 -1.79 -14.62 15.73
N VAL A 76 -2.61 -15.09 16.67
CA VAL A 76 -4.08 -14.98 16.60
C VAL A 76 -4.51 -13.51 16.54
N ARG A 77 -3.92 -12.61 17.34
CA ARG A 77 -4.19 -11.16 17.24
C ARG A 77 -3.88 -10.60 15.86
N LYS A 78 -2.73 -10.96 15.29
CA LYS A 78 -2.34 -10.52 13.95
C LYS A 78 -3.28 -11.12 12.88
N SER A 79 -3.73 -12.37 13.04
CA SER A 79 -4.70 -13.00 12.14
C SER A 79 -6.06 -12.28 12.16
N ILE A 80 -6.59 -11.94 13.35
CA ILE A 80 -7.83 -11.15 13.49
C ILE A 80 -7.68 -9.79 12.78
N ALA A 81 -6.56 -9.10 13.00
CA ALA A 81 -6.30 -7.81 12.37
C ALA A 81 -6.26 -7.93 10.83
N ARG A 82 -5.66 -8.98 10.28
CA ARG A 82 -5.66 -9.21 8.81
C ARG A 82 -7.06 -9.44 8.26
N VAL A 83 -7.88 -10.27 8.92
CA VAL A 83 -9.26 -10.54 8.50
C VAL A 83 -10.10 -9.26 8.51
N LEU A 84 -10.05 -8.48 9.60
CA LEU A 84 -10.74 -7.18 9.68
C LEU A 84 -10.26 -6.20 8.62
N THR A 85 -8.95 -6.18 8.32
CA THR A 85 -8.38 -5.33 7.27
C THR A 85 -8.94 -5.66 5.88
N VAL A 86 -9.08 -6.95 5.54
CA VAL A 86 -9.65 -7.38 4.26
C VAL A 86 -11.13 -7.05 4.19
N ILE A 87 -11.89 -7.28 5.27
CA ILE A 87 -13.32 -6.89 5.36
C ILE A 87 -13.49 -5.38 5.15
N ASN A 88 -12.68 -4.55 5.81
CA ASN A 88 -12.79 -3.09 5.69
C ASN A 88 -12.35 -2.59 4.31
N THR A 89 -11.31 -3.18 3.73
CA THR A 89 -10.82 -2.82 2.39
C THR A 89 -11.87 -3.13 1.33
N THR A 90 -12.47 -4.34 1.37
CA THR A 90 -13.52 -4.76 0.42
C THR A 90 -14.78 -3.89 0.55
N GLN A 91 -15.23 -3.62 1.77
CA GLN A 91 -16.36 -2.69 2.01
C GLN A 91 -16.08 -1.29 1.48
N ARG A 92 -14.90 -0.73 1.80
CA ARG A 92 -14.51 0.61 1.33
C ARG A 92 -14.40 0.67 -0.19
N HIS A 93 -13.92 -0.40 -0.84
CA HIS A 93 -13.88 -0.51 -2.29
C HIS A 93 -15.28 -0.53 -2.91
N GLN A 94 -16.19 -1.35 -2.39
CA GLN A 94 -17.60 -1.36 -2.82
C GLN A 94 -18.28 0.00 -2.66
N LEU A 95 -18.03 0.69 -1.54
CA LEU A 95 -18.55 2.04 -1.33
C LEU A 95 -17.98 3.05 -2.34
N ARG A 96 -16.70 2.93 -2.72
CA ARG A 96 -16.10 3.77 -3.76
C ARG A 96 -16.77 3.56 -5.11
N LEU A 97 -17.05 2.32 -5.49
CA LEU A 97 -17.79 2.00 -6.72
C LEU A 97 -19.21 2.58 -6.67
N PHE A 98 -19.91 2.44 -5.54
CA PHE A 98 -21.27 2.98 -5.38
C PHE A 98 -21.34 4.51 -5.44
N TYR A 99 -20.31 5.19 -4.92
CA TYR A 99 -20.22 6.65 -4.94
C TYR A 99 -19.43 7.21 -6.12
N GLU A 100 -19.04 6.36 -7.08
CA GLU A 100 -18.32 6.77 -8.26
C GLU A 100 -19.17 7.80 -9.04
N LYS A 101 -18.56 8.93 -9.41
CA LYS A 101 -19.18 10.03 -10.17
C LYS A 101 -20.32 10.79 -9.47
N LYS A 102 -20.64 10.46 -8.21
CA LYS A 102 -21.59 11.27 -7.42
C LYS A 102 -20.91 12.56 -6.95
N LYS A 103 -21.62 13.70 -7.07
CA LYS A 103 -21.12 15.01 -6.64
C LYS A 103 -20.73 15.04 -5.16
N TYR A 104 -21.52 14.41 -4.29
CA TYR A 104 -21.32 14.42 -2.85
C TYR A 104 -20.78 13.09 -2.35
N LEU A 105 -19.50 13.12 -1.97
CA LEU A 105 -18.83 12.00 -1.31
C LEU A 105 -18.89 12.15 0.22
N PRO A 106 -19.10 11.04 0.96
CA PRO A 106 -18.83 10.99 2.39
C PRO A 106 -17.41 11.45 2.73
N LEU A 107 -17.22 12.08 3.90
CA LEU A 107 -15.93 12.63 4.32
C LEU A 107 -14.80 11.59 4.31
N ASP A 108 -15.09 10.34 4.67
CA ASP A 108 -14.11 9.25 4.73
C ASP A 108 -13.56 8.84 3.37
N LEU A 109 -14.32 9.03 2.29
CA LEU A 109 -13.94 8.66 0.93
C LEU A 109 -13.25 9.80 0.19
N ARG A 110 -13.33 11.03 0.70
CA ARG A 110 -12.66 12.20 0.10
C ARG A 110 -11.14 12.03 0.16
N PRO A 111 -10.40 12.57 -0.82
CA PRO A 111 -8.96 12.58 -0.78
C PRO A 111 -8.47 13.37 0.43
N LYS A 112 -7.49 12.81 1.17
CA LYS A 112 -6.89 13.48 2.31
C LYS A 112 -5.79 14.42 1.83
N GLN A 113 -6.13 15.71 1.75
CA GLN A 113 -5.23 16.80 1.39
C GLN A 113 -5.13 17.81 2.55
N THR A 114 -4.12 18.68 2.50
CA THR A 114 -4.01 19.79 3.46
C THR A 114 -5.18 20.76 3.30
N ARG A 115 -5.53 21.48 4.37
CA ARG A 115 -6.61 22.47 4.36
C ARG A 115 -6.38 23.55 3.29
N ALA A 116 -5.14 24.02 3.15
CA ALA A 116 -4.77 25.01 2.15
C ALA A 116 -5.05 24.51 0.72
N LEU A 117 -4.63 23.28 0.39
CA LEU A 117 -4.87 22.68 -0.93
C LEU A 117 -6.36 22.53 -1.25
N ARG A 118 -7.19 22.14 -0.27
CA ARG A 118 -8.65 22.05 -0.46
C ARG A 118 -9.34 23.39 -0.70
N ARG A 119 -8.72 24.51 -0.31
CA ARG A 119 -9.26 25.87 -0.46
C ARG A 119 -8.65 26.60 -1.66
N ALA A 120 -7.58 26.07 -2.23
CA ALA A 120 -6.99 26.59 -3.45
C ALA A 120 -7.95 26.45 -4.64
N LEU A 121 -7.77 27.29 -5.65
CA LEU A 121 -8.50 27.21 -6.91
C LEU A 121 -8.16 25.92 -7.66
N SER A 122 -9.10 25.44 -8.49
CA SER A 122 -8.80 24.38 -9.46
C SER A 122 -7.71 24.85 -10.43
N LYS A 123 -6.89 23.92 -10.93
CA LYS A 123 -5.87 24.24 -11.95
C LYS A 123 -6.51 24.87 -13.19
N GLU A 124 -7.70 24.40 -13.56
CA GLU A 124 -8.47 24.93 -14.69
C GLU A 124 -8.85 26.39 -14.45
N ASP A 125 -9.39 26.70 -13.27
CA ASP A 125 -9.80 28.06 -12.91
C ASP A 125 -8.59 28.99 -12.78
N ALA A 126 -7.48 28.52 -12.22
CA ALA A 126 -6.23 29.28 -12.17
C ALA A 126 -5.65 29.54 -13.56
N SER A 127 -5.85 28.61 -14.51
CA SER A 127 -5.39 28.73 -15.89
C SER A 127 -6.36 29.46 -16.82
N ARG A 128 -7.55 29.85 -16.33
CA ARG A 128 -8.54 30.57 -17.16
C ARG A 128 -7.98 31.92 -17.55
N VAL A 129 -7.70 32.07 -18.84
CA VAL A 129 -7.23 33.31 -19.45
C VAL A 129 -8.40 34.00 -20.15
N THR A 130 -8.49 35.33 -20.04
CA THR A 130 -9.48 36.12 -20.77
C THR A 130 -9.28 36.00 -22.29
N GLU A 131 -10.35 36.18 -23.08
CA GLU A 131 -10.25 36.08 -24.54
C GLU A 131 -9.23 37.07 -25.13
N ARG A 132 -9.16 38.27 -24.57
CA ARG A 132 -8.18 39.31 -24.93
C ARG A 132 -6.75 38.81 -24.74
N GLN A 133 -6.45 38.21 -23.59
CA GLN A 133 -5.12 37.73 -23.29
C GLN A 133 -4.77 36.46 -24.08
N LYS A 134 -5.75 35.59 -24.36
CA LYS A 134 -5.58 34.43 -25.25
C LYS A 134 -5.21 34.86 -26.68
N LYS A 135 -5.88 35.89 -27.22
CA LYS A 135 -5.52 36.48 -28.54
C LYS A 135 -4.09 37.02 -28.51
N LYS A 136 -3.73 37.81 -27.48
CA LYS A 136 -2.37 38.35 -27.33
C LYS A 136 -1.30 37.26 -27.29
N GLN A 137 -1.50 36.21 -26.50
CA GLN A 137 -0.57 35.08 -26.40
C GLN A 137 -0.41 34.32 -27.72
N ARG A 138 -1.51 34.15 -28.48
CA ARG A 138 -1.47 33.49 -29.80
C ARG A 138 -0.69 34.31 -30.82
N HIS A 139 -0.91 35.62 -30.86
CA HIS A 139 -0.27 36.50 -31.83
C HIS A 139 1.20 36.79 -31.49
N PHE A 140 1.54 36.89 -30.20
CA PHE A 140 2.88 37.24 -29.72
C PHE A 140 3.40 36.21 -28.71
N PRO A 141 3.78 35.00 -29.17
CA PRO A 141 4.41 34.01 -28.30
C PRO A 141 5.82 34.46 -27.92
N GLN A 142 6.27 34.11 -26.71
CA GLN A 142 7.66 34.32 -26.30
C GLN A 142 8.57 33.42 -27.14
N ARG A 143 9.43 34.01 -27.95
CA ARG A 143 10.37 33.29 -28.81
C ARG A 143 11.74 33.22 -28.11
N VAL A 144 12.35 32.04 -28.14
CA VAL A 144 13.73 31.86 -27.69
C VAL A 144 14.65 32.24 -28.85
N TYR A 145 15.61 33.13 -28.61
CA TYR A 145 16.63 33.52 -29.58
C TYR A 145 17.99 33.64 -28.90
N ALA A 146 19.06 33.49 -29.66
CA ALA A 146 20.44 33.69 -29.22
C ALA A 146 21.13 34.67 -30.18
N VAL A 147 22.00 35.51 -29.63
CA VAL A 147 22.83 36.43 -30.42
C VAL A 147 24.21 35.82 -30.57
N LYS A 148 24.72 35.77 -31.80
CA LYS A 148 26.06 35.25 -32.07
C LYS A 148 27.09 36.26 -31.53
N ALA A 149 28.03 35.79 -30.72
CA ALA A 149 29.19 36.59 -30.32
C ALA A 149 30.09 36.83 -31.55
N GLN A 150 30.54 38.07 -31.73
CA GLN A 150 31.52 38.43 -32.76
C GLN A 150 32.92 38.00 -32.35
#